data_AF-A0A2D7B148-F1
#
_entry.id   AF-A0A2D7B148-F1
#
_cell.length_a   1.000
_cell.length_b   1.000
_cell.length_c   1.000
_cell.angle_alpha   90.00
_cell.angle_beta   90.00
_cell.angle_gamma   90.00
#
_symmetry.space_group_name_H-M   'P 1'
#
loop_
_entity.id
_entity.type
_entity.pdbx_description
1 polymer ?
#
loop_
_entity_poly.entity_id
_entity_poly.type
_entity_poly.pdbx_seq_one_letter_code
_entity_poly.pdbx_strand_id
1 'polypeptide(L)' 'LIAQTGIFVMATHQVSLMKQMCNRGIVLKKGQIVFDGDLEEALAMAAR' A
#
# COMPACT_ATOMS: atom_id res chain seq x y z
N LEU A 1 -6.39 -12.42 14.62
CA LEU A 1 -4.94 -12.13 14.67
C LEU A 1 -4.59 -10.74 14.15
N ILE A 2 -5.04 -10.32 12.96
CA ILE A 2 -4.72 -8.97 12.43
C ILE A 2 -5.48 -7.84 13.16
N ALA A 3 -6.70 -8.09 13.64
CA ALA A 3 -7.51 -7.07 14.34
C ALA A 3 -6.95 -6.63 15.72
N GLN A 4 -5.90 -7.28 16.23
CA GLN A 4 -5.27 -6.94 17.52
C GLN A 4 -3.92 -6.23 17.37
N THR A 5 -3.49 -5.94 16.13
CA THR A 5 -2.20 -5.28 15.86
C THR A 5 -2.41 -3.82 15.47
N GLY A 6 -1.61 -2.91 16.02
CA GLY A 6 -1.71 -1.48 15.71
C GLY A 6 -1.22 -1.11 14.30
N ILE A 7 -0.33 -1.91 13.69
CA ILE A 7 0.22 -1.67 12.35
C ILE A 7 0.25 -2.99 11.58
N PHE A 8 -0.23 -2.94 10.33
CA PHE A 8 -0.16 -4.04 9.36
C PHE A 8 0.56 -3.56 8.11
N VAL A 9 1.62 -4.26 7.71
CA VAL A 9 2.40 -3.95 6.49
C VAL A 9 2.30 -5.13 5.54
N MET A 10 1.95 -4.85 4.28
CA MET A 10 1.77 -5.86 3.25
C MET A 10 2.34 -5.38 1.92
N ALA A 11 3.07 -6.26 1.23
CA ALA A 11 3.48 -6.09 -0.15
C ALA A 11 2.88 -7.23 -0.98
N THR A 12 2.11 -6.90 -2.01
CA THR A 12 1.42 -7.87 -2.88
C THR A 12 1.28 -7.26 -4.28
N HIS A 13 0.88 -8.08 -5.26
CA HIS A 13 0.47 -7.59 -6.59
C HIS A 13 -1.05 -7.64 -6.78
N GLN A 14 -1.80 -8.12 -5.78
CA GLN A 14 -3.26 -8.21 -5.84
C GLN A 14 -3.89 -6.95 -5.25
N VAL A 15 -4.40 -6.07 -6.12
CA VAL A 15 -5.02 -4.80 -5.73
C VAL A 15 -6.26 -5.01 -4.85
N SER A 16 -7.07 -6.04 -5.12
CA SER A 16 -8.26 -6.36 -4.31
C SER A 16 -7.93 -6.60 -2.84
N LEU A 17 -6.84 -7.31 -2.55
CA LEU A 17 -6.39 -7.57 -1.18
C LEU A 17 -5.87 -6.31 -0.51
N MET A 18 -5.17 -5.44 -1.25
CA MET A 18 -4.74 -4.13 -0.72
C MET A 18 -5.94 -3.28 -0.30
N LYS A 19 -6.97 -3.18 -1.16
CA LYS A 19 -8.18 -2.40 -0.86
C LYS A 19 -8.97 -2.96 0.33
N GLN A 20 -8.89 -4.26 0.59
CA GLN A 20 -9.57 -4.88 1.73
C GLN A 20 -8.82 -4.67 3.06
N MET A 21 -7.48 -4.60 3.02
CA MET A 21 -6.64 -4.74 4.22
C MET A 21 -5.82 -3.50 4.56
N CYS A 22 -5.67 -2.56 3.64
CA CYS A 22 -4.82 -1.38 3.78
C CYS A 22 -5.60 -0.09 3.57
N ASN A 23 -5.12 0.98 4.19
CA ASN A 23 -5.67 2.34 4.12
C ASN A 23 -4.62 3.38 3.68
N ARG A 24 -3.34 3.00 3.61
CA ARG A 24 -2.20 3.84 3.23
C ARG A 24 -1.32 3.05 2.27
N GLY A 25 -0.75 3.71 1.27
CA GLY A 25 0.15 3.11 0.30
C GLY A 25 1.51 3.82 0.24
N ILE A 26 2.58 3.04 0.09
CA ILE A 26 3.94 3.53 -0.17
C ILE A 26 4.36 3.02 -1.54
N VAL A 27 4.75 3.91 -2.44
CA VAL A 27 5.30 3.54 -3.76
C VAL A 27 6.81 3.65 -3.73
N LEU A 28 7.48 2.56 -4.08
CA LEU A 28 8.93 2.48 -4.18
C LEU A 28 9.37 2.48 -5.64
N LYS A 29 10.37 3.29 -5.97
CA LYS A 29 11.04 3.28 -7.28
C LYS A 29 12.54 3.31 -7.08
N LYS A 30 13.24 2.29 -7.59
CA LYS A 30 14.71 2.16 -7.49
C LYS A 30 15.25 2.35 -6.06
N GLY A 31 14.59 1.75 -5.08
CA GLY A 31 14.99 1.82 -3.67
C GLY A 31 14.65 3.13 -2.96
N GLN A 32 13.91 4.05 -3.59
CA GLN A 32 13.45 5.30 -2.99
C GLN A 32 11.93 5.31 -2.83
N ILE A 33 11.44 5.89 -1.74
CA ILE A 33 10.02 6.20 -1.56
C ILE A 33 9.70 7.40 -2.44
N VAL A 34 8.84 7.18 -3.44
CA VAL A 34 8.39 8.24 -4.36
C VAL A 34 6.96 8.70 -4.06
N PHE A 35 6.24 7.97 -3.21
CA PHE A 35 4.93 8.35 -2.70
C PHE A 35 4.67 7.68 -1.36
N ASP A 36 3.99 8.40 -0.47
CA ASP A 36 3.53 7.91 0.83
C ASP A 36 2.25 8.67 1.21
N GLY A 37 1.10 8.00 1.17
CA GLY A 37 -0.20 8.65 1.31
C GLY A 37 -1.38 7.69 1.16
N ASP A 38 -2.53 8.20 0.71
CA ASP A 38 -3.75 7.39 0.54
C ASP A 38 -3.52 6.22 -0.42
N LEU A 39 -4.18 5.09 -0.16
CA LEU A 39 -4.02 3.88 -0.96
C LEU A 39 -4.44 4.08 -2.43
N GLU A 40 -5.52 4.80 -2.71
CA GLU A 40 -6.00 5.01 -4.07
C GLU A 40 -5.02 5.89 -4.86
N GLU A 41 -4.45 6.91 -4.21
CA GLU A 41 -3.41 7.77 -4.79
C GLU A 41 -2.13 6.97 -5.10
N ALA A 42 -1.71 6.10 -4.16
CA ALA A 42 -0.56 5.21 -4.36
C ALA A 42 -0.77 4.27 -5.56
N LEU A 43 -1.96 3.66 -5.67
CA LEU A 43 -2.30 2.77 -6.78
C LEU A 43 -2.32 3.51 -8.13
N ALA A 44 -2.84 4.74 -8.15
CA ALA A 44 -2.83 5.59 -9.35
C ALA A 44 -1.39 5.99 -9.78
N MET A 45 -0.45 6.07 -8.85
CA MET A 45 0.97 6.28 -9.16
C MET A 45 1.68 5.01 -9.59
N ALA A 46 1.37 3.86 -8.97
CA ALA A 46 2.00 2.58 -9.27
C ALA A 46 1.56 1.96 -10.62
N ALA A 47 0.40 2.35 -11.14
CA ALA A 47 -0.09 1.92 -12.46
C ALA A 47 0.58 2.63 -13.66
N ARG A 48 1.57 3.49 -13.40
CA ARG A 48 2.32 4.27 -14.41
C ARG A 48 3.78 3.83 -14.48
#